data_AF-A0A1W9G4M7-F1
#
_entry.id   AF-A0A1W9G4M7-F1
#
_cell.length_a   1.000
_cell.length_b   1.000
_cell.length_c   1.000
_cell.angle_alpha   90.00
_cell.angle_beta   90.00
_cell.angle_gamma   90.00
#
_symmetry.space_group_name_H-M   'P 1'
#
loop_
_entity.id
_entity.type
_entity.pdbx_description
1 polymer ?
#
loop_
_entity_poly.entity_id
_entity_poly.type
_entity_poly.pdbx_seq_one_letter_code
_entity_poly.pdbx_strand_id
1 'polypeptide(L)'
;MHCISNLTKLFLWAVCLAAGTNGMIAQAGQGPIELSSRSATPGATLVLNGKGLGTFKSTQFNRVTVNGVSALVQRWDTEAIEIKVPFKATSGPVEVFMGKKKLSAGPLLITAPRIDAITPTEAERGTTLQITGRHFGLSAGARDPNTMFGVNDVVVGGVVVRPKRWKDDKIELEIPTNAVNGDVVVRLASSDPLPDGSCCAPVEHVVSNAVPLKLIPSIRVDPVSGPVGTKVVLFGQGFGNAKESMDDGVLIGERPATIAQWKDDVIVFHVPLDAQSGPLVLKHQGRERVLAQFTVHVPRVTSMTPASAPIGTLLRINGEHFGFYSESGSTPYNFMDFNTGENRVEIGGVPAVIYRWNDDRIDAWVPFSAKSGKVVIYRSANTPNVGGLCCAERRALAVEAGDFMLVTPVIESYAPHTAGLDATVTIKGRGFGTFLKTAEHADFGLNQKAYKRRTDVEINEPGENTTVVSNVSRTEVLFNGAAALVQSWTDEEIVVKVPHRNLYGIGKKGEFFDNLATGPLVVRRGSWDLLPDGTCCSPKKWLTLEAGPFTIEAKGLPDSGYWDNNRPDASTNQ
;
A
#
# COMPACT_ATOMS: atom_id res chain seq x y z
N MET A 1 -9.67 -58.12 30.52
CA MET A 1 -10.41 -58.82 29.45
C MET A 1 -9.66 -58.53 28.14
N HIS A 2 -8.65 -59.32 27.70
CA HIS A 2 -8.69 -60.58 26.91
C HIS A 2 -9.58 -60.46 25.66
N CYS A 3 -9.20 -60.77 24.40
CA CYS A 3 -8.24 -61.69 23.76
C CYS A 3 -7.80 -61.09 22.39
N ILE A 4 -6.56 -61.18 21.87
CA ILE A 4 -5.81 -62.29 21.21
C ILE A 4 -6.58 -63.04 20.09
N SER A 5 -6.10 -62.96 18.83
CA SER A 5 -5.58 -64.13 18.10
C SER A 5 -4.97 -63.79 16.72
N ASN A 6 -3.79 -64.36 16.50
CA ASN A 6 -3.05 -64.52 15.23
C ASN A 6 -3.73 -65.55 14.32
N LEU A 7 -3.49 -65.49 13.00
CA LEU A 7 -3.41 -66.70 12.17
C LEU A 7 -2.59 -66.48 10.88
N THR A 8 -1.39 -67.06 10.91
CA THR A 8 -0.50 -67.40 9.80
C THR A 8 -1.10 -68.57 9.01
N LYS A 9 -1.03 -68.56 7.67
CA LYS A 9 -1.29 -69.75 6.84
C LYS A 9 -0.12 -70.06 5.92
N LEU A 10 0.48 -71.22 6.19
CA LEU A 10 1.31 -72.04 5.31
C LEU A 10 0.57 -72.35 3.99
N PHE A 11 1.30 -72.36 2.87
CA PHE A 11 0.94 -73.16 1.70
C PHE A 11 2.13 -74.03 1.31
N LEU A 12 1.96 -75.35 1.51
CA LEU A 12 2.75 -76.41 0.91
C LEU A 12 2.45 -76.47 -0.59
N TRP A 13 3.48 -76.60 -1.43
CA TRP A 13 3.35 -77.15 -2.77
C TRP A 13 4.32 -78.30 -2.98
N ALA A 14 3.78 -79.36 -3.59
CA ALA A 14 4.33 -80.68 -3.71
C ALA A 14 5.47 -80.79 -4.72
N VAL A 15 6.36 -81.74 -4.44
CA VAL A 15 7.43 -82.23 -5.32
C VAL A 15 6.80 -82.96 -6.51
N CYS A 16 7.02 -82.45 -7.72
CA CYS A 16 6.88 -83.22 -8.95
C CYS A 16 8.29 -83.53 -9.48
N LEU A 17 8.70 -84.79 -9.36
CA LEU A 17 9.82 -85.34 -10.12
C LEU A 17 9.39 -85.49 -11.58
N ALA A 18 10.00 -84.71 -12.47
CA ALA A 18 10.02 -84.99 -13.90
C ALA A 18 11.49 -85.07 -14.34
N ALA A 19 11.93 -86.30 -14.61
CA ALA A 19 13.17 -86.55 -15.32
C ALA A 19 13.02 -86.01 -16.75
N GLY A 20 13.80 -84.98 -17.09
CA GLY A 20 13.82 -84.35 -18.40
C GLY A 20 15.26 -83.99 -18.75
N THR A 21 15.70 -84.47 -19.90
CA THR A 21 17.06 -84.48 -20.44
C THR A 21 17.76 -83.13 -20.48
N ASN A 22 19.08 -83.17 -20.23
CA ASN A 22 20.08 -82.12 -20.43
C ASN A 22 19.77 -81.17 -21.60
N GLY A 23 19.40 -79.94 -21.27
CA GLY A 23 19.55 -78.77 -22.13
C GLY A 23 20.26 -77.70 -21.32
N MET A 24 21.57 -77.56 -21.53
CA MET A 24 22.33 -76.43 -21.01
C MET A 24 21.74 -75.15 -21.60
N ILE A 25 20.91 -74.44 -20.83
CA ILE A 25 20.70 -73.02 -21.07
C ILE A 25 21.98 -72.36 -20.60
N ALA A 26 22.83 -71.98 -21.56
CA ALA A 26 23.99 -71.15 -21.33
C ALA A 26 23.53 -69.84 -20.67
N GLN A 27 23.74 -69.74 -19.37
CA GLN A 27 23.70 -68.50 -18.63
C GLN A 27 24.80 -67.63 -19.22
N ALA A 28 24.43 -66.59 -19.97
CA ALA A 28 25.37 -65.59 -20.45
C ALA A 28 26.14 -65.07 -19.23
N GLY A 29 27.44 -65.34 -19.17
CA GLY A 29 28.27 -65.06 -18.01
C GLY A 29 28.13 -63.59 -17.59
N GLN A 30 27.85 -63.37 -16.29
CA GLN A 30 28.08 -62.07 -15.68
C GLN A 30 29.53 -61.67 -15.96
N GLY A 31 29.73 -60.53 -16.60
CA GLY A 31 31.07 -60.01 -16.85
C GLY A 31 31.84 -59.85 -15.54
N PRO A 32 33.18 -59.82 -15.57
CA PRO A 32 34.02 -59.68 -14.37
C PRO A 32 33.81 -58.35 -13.63
N ILE A 33 33.12 -57.40 -14.25
CA ILE A 33 32.80 -56.07 -13.73
C ILE A 33 31.32 -55.77 -14.04
N GLU A 34 30.57 -55.32 -13.04
CA GLU A 34 29.17 -54.90 -13.13
C GLU A 34 29.05 -53.38 -12.97
N LEU A 35 28.28 -52.75 -13.86
CA LEU A 35 27.98 -51.33 -13.77
C LEU A 35 26.79 -51.10 -12.83
N SER A 36 26.90 -50.13 -11.92
CA SER A 36 25.80 -49.67 -11.06
C SER A 36 24.57 -49.17 -11.82
N SER A 37 24.77 -48.67 -13.04
CA SER A 37 23.70 -48.34 -13.98
C SER A 37 24.13 -48.64 -15.42
N ARG A 38 23.16 -49.03 -16.26
CA ARG A 38 23.38 -49.22 -17.71
C ARG A 38 23.05 -47.98 -18.54
N SER A 39 22.56 -46.91 -17.90
CA SER A 39 22.35 -45.60 -18.51
C SER A 39 22.82 -44.48 -17.60
N ALA A 40 23.51 -43.49 -18.15
CA ALA A 40 23.99 -42.36 -17.37
C ALA A 40 24.08 -41.09 -18.21
N THR A 41 23.96 -39.95 -17.55
CA THR A 41 24.23 -38.65 -18.17
C THR A 41 25.72 -38.33 -18.11
N PRO A 42 26.23 -37.51 -19.03
CA PRO A 42 27.53 -36.89 -18.88
C PRO A 42 27.68 -36.21 -17.52
N GLY A 43 28.85 -36.36 -16.89
CA GLY A 43 29.13 -35.85 -15.54
C GLY A 43 28.49 -36.65 -14.39
N ALA A 44 27.66 -37.65 -14.66
CA ALA A 44 27.14 -38.54 -13.62
C ALA A 44 28.26 -39.40 -13.01
N THR A 45 28.06 -39.81 -11.76
CA THR A 45 28.95 -40.76 -11.09
C THR A 45 28.50 -42.17 -11.43
N LEU A 46 29.40 -42.98 -11.99
CA LEU A 46 29.18 -44.38 -12.30
C LEU A 46 30.11 -45.24 -11.46
N VAL A 47 29.54 -46.16 -10.69
CA VAL A 47 30.28 -47.15 -9.91
C VAL A 47 30.39 -48.45 -10.70
N LEU A 48 31.61 -48.99 -10.79
CA LEU A 48 31.94 -50.26 -11.41
C LEU A 48 32.37 -51.22 -10.30
N ASN A 49 31.62 -52.31 -10.09
CA ASN A 49 31.90 -53.31 -9.06
C ASN A 49 32.49 -54.58 -9.69
N GLY A 50 33.59 -55.10 -9.17
CA GLY A 50 34.20 -56.31 -9.73
C GLY A 50 35.43 -56.75 -8.97
N LYS A 51 35.81 -58.03 -9.08
CA LYS A 51 37.00 -58.56 -8.40
C LYS A 51 38.25 -58.44 -9.28
N GLY A 52 39.40 -58.28 -8.64
CA GLY A 52 40.70 -58.30 -9.33
C GLY A 52 41.02 -57.00 -10.08
N LEU A 53 40.52 -55.87 -9.58
CA LEU A 53 40.79 -54.51 -10.10
C LEU A 53 42.15 -53.96 -9.65
N GLY A 54 42.85 -54.68 -8.76
CA GLY A 54 44.19 -54.33 -8.28
C GLY A 54 44.23 -53.01 -7.52
N THR A 55 45.45 -52.55 -7.19
CA THR A 55 45.66 -51.25 -6.54
C THR A 55 45.88 -50.15 -7.58
N PHE A 56 45.45 -48.94 -7.25
CA PHE A 56 45.76 -47.76 -8.06
C PHE A 56 47.27 -47.48 -8.03
N LYS A 57 47.85 -47.17 -9.19
CA LYS A 57 49.27 -46.80 -9.36
C LYS A 57 49.42 -45.38 -9.91
N SER A 58 48.73 -45.10 -11.01
CA SER A 58 48.70 -43.77 -11.64
C SER A 58 47.53 -43.67 -12.61
N THR A 59 47.13 -42.44 -12.96
CA THR A 59 46.07 -42.15 -13.93
C THR A 59 46.36 -42.65 -15.34
N GLN A 60 47.62 -42.91 -15.68
CA GLN A 60 48.01 -43.52 -16.96
C GLN A 60 47.99 -45.05 -16.92
N PHE A 61 48.25 -45.63 -15.74
CA PHE A 61 48.20 -47.08 -15.55
C PHE A 61 46.78 -47.58 -15.34
N ASN A 62 45.99 -46.87 -14.53
CA ASN A 62 44.61 -47.18 -14.17
C ASN A 62 43.68 -46.21 -14.90
N ARG A 63 43.00 -46.69 -15.94
CA ARG A 63 42.11 -45.88 -16.77
C ARG A 63 40.77 -46.58 -16.94
N VAL A 64 39.70 -45.79 -16.99
CA VAL A 64 38.41 -46.26 -17.47
C VAL A 64 38.04 -45.45 -18.69
N THR A 65 37.59 -46.11 -19.75
CA THR A 65 37.07 -45.42 -20.94
C THR A 65 35.61 -45.79 -21.17
N VAL A 66 34.85 -44.85 -21.70
CA VAL A 66 33.49 -45.05 -22.20
C VAL A 66 33.53 -44.82 -23.69
N ASN A 67 33.33 -45.89 -24.47
CA ASN A 67 33.45 -45.88 -25.92
C ASN A 67 34.74 -45.21 -26.43
N GLY A 68 35.88 -45.51 -25.78
CA GLY A 68 37.19 -44.95 -26.13
C GLY A 68 37.50 -43.57 -25.55
N VAL A 69 36.54 -42.88 -24.92
CA VAL A 69 36.78 -41.58 -24.24
C VAL A 69 37.15 -41.81 -22.79
N SER A 70 38.26 -41.22 -22.32
CA SER A 70 38.75 -41.40 -20.95
C SER A 70 37.81 -40.75 -19.93
N ALA A 71 37.41 -41.53 -18.93
CA ALA A 71 36.64 -41.06 -17.78
C ALA A 71 37.57 -40.56 -16.67
N LEU A 72 37.09 -39.58 -15.90
CA LEU A 72 37.78 -39.17 -14.69
C LEU A 72 37.53 -40.21 -13.60
N VAL A 73 38.60 -40.81 -13.11
CA VAL A 73 38.54 -41.74 -11.96
C VAL A 73 38.53 -40.92 -10.68
N GLN A 74 37.45 -41.01 -9.91
CA GLN A 74 37.32 -40.36 -8.59
C GLN A 74 37.88 -41.25 -7.49
N ARG A 75 37.66 -42.56 -7.61
CA ARG A 75 38.09 -43.56 -6.64
C ARG A 75 38.41 -44.88 -7.32
N TRP A 76 39.47 -45.54 -6.87
CA TRP A 76 39.85 -46.86 -7.36
C TRP A 76 40.27 -47.75 -6.20
N ASP A 77 39.41 -48.72 -5.88
CA ASP A 77 39.65 -49.76 -4.90
C ASP A 77 39.76 -51.13 -5.58
N THR A 78 40.12 -52.14 -4.79
CA THR A 78 40.33 -53.51 -5.29
C THR A 78 39.04 -54.20 -5.76
N GLU A 79 37.88 -53.71 -5.30
CA GLU A 79 36.55 -54.26 -5.60
C GLU A 79 35.57 -53.27 -6.26
N ALA A 80 35.87 -51.97 -6.24
CA ALA A 80 35.01 -50.93 -6.81
C ALA A 80 35.81 -49.76 -7.41
N ILE A 81 35.32 -49.20 -8.51
CA ILE A 81 35.86 -47.99 -9.13
C ILE A 81 34.71 -46.99 -9.29
N GLU A 82 34.93 -45.75 -8.87
CA GLU A 82 33.99 -44.65 -9.09
C GLU A 82 34.57 -43.72 -10.14
N ILE A 83 33.80 -43.47 -11.20
CA ILE A 83 34.18 -42.57 -12.29
C ILE A 83 33.12 -41.50 -12.53
N LYS A 84 33.54 -40.38 -13.13
CA LYS A 84 32.63 -39.46 -13.81
C LYS A 84 32.51 -39.84 -15.28
N VAL A 85 31.27 -39.94 -15.75
CA VAL A 85 30.98 -40.21 -17.16
C VAL A 85 31.53 -39.06 -18.03
N PRO A 86 32.38 -39.33 -19.03
CA PRO A 86 32.99 -38.28 -19.84
C PRO A 86 31.95 -37.51 -20.66
N PHE A 87 32.22 -36.22 -20.90
CA PHE A 87 31.36 -35.31 -21.63
C PHE A 87 31.15 -35.71 -23.09
N LYS A 88 32.26 -36.04 -23.77
CA LYS A 88 32.29 -36.36 -25.21
C LYS A 88 32.04 -37.85 -25.48
N ALA A 89 31.75 -38.63 -24.43
CA ALA A 89 31.46 -40.05 -24.58
C ALA A 89 30.13 -40.25 -25.32
N THR A 90 30.12 -41.21 -26.23
CA THR A 90 28.90 -41.74 -26.85
C THR A 90 28.61 -43.12 -26.26
N SER A 91 27.37 -43.61 -26.45
CA SER A 91 26.97 -44.93 -25.98
C SER A 91 27.86 -46.03 -26.56
N GLY A 92 28.33 -46.93 -25.70
CA GLY A 92 29.28 -47.97 -26.11
C GLY A 92 29.89 -48.70 -24.94
N PRO A 93 30.91 -49.53 -25.18
CA PRO A 93 31.52 -50.36 -24.15
C PRO A 93 32.25 -49.50 -23.10
N VAL A 94 32.10 -49.90 -21.83
CA VAL A 94 32.93 -49.40 -20.73
C VAL A 94 34.09 -50.35 -20.53
N GLU A 95 35.30 -49.81 -20.53
CA GLU A 95 36.53 -50.58 -20.52
C GLU A 95 37.45 -50.11 -19.40
N VAL A 96 37.97 -51.05 -18.62
CA VAL A 96 38.86 -50.80 -17.48
C VAL A 96 40.26 -51.31 -17.82
N PHE A 97 41.25 -50.42 -17.72
CA PHE A 97 42.65 -50.68 -18.03
C PHE A 97 43.50 -50.68 -16.76
N MET A 98 44.37 -51.69 -16.65
CA MET A 98 45.44 -51.82 -15.66
C MET A 98 46.75 -52.12 -16.40
N GLY A 99 47.42 -51.07 -16.87
CA GLY A 99 48.54 -51.20 -17.79
C GLY A 99 48.10 -51.83 -19.11
N LYS A 100 48.61 -53.03 -19.42
CA LYS A 100 48.25 -53.79 -20.64
C LYS A 100 46.98 -54.65 -20.47
N LYS A 101 46.53 -54.89 -19.24
CA LYS A 101 45.34 -55.71 -18.96
C LYS A 101 44.09 -54.86 -19.18
N LYS A 102 43.16 -55.37 -19.98
CA LYS A 102 41.88 -54.74 -20.32
C LYS A 102 40.73 -55.63 -19.85
N LEU A 103 39.77 -55.05 -19.14
CA LEU A 103 38.53 -55.70 -18.72
C LEU A 103 37.34 -54.93 -19.30
N SER A 104 36.30 -55.63 -19.74
CA SER A 104 35.06 -55.00 -20.20
C SER A 104 34.01 -55.08 -19.11
N ALA A 105 33.32 -53.97 -18.87
CA ALA A 105 32.17 -53.88 -17.96
C ALA A 105 30.81 -53.88 -18.70
N GLY A 106 30.83 -54.13 -20.02
CA GLY A 106 29.64 -54.12 -20.87
C GLY A 106 29.27 -52.72 -21.40
N PRO A 107 28.15 -52.59 -22.13
CA PRO A 107 27.74 -51.33 -22.74
C PRO A 107 27.08 -50.38 -21.73
N LEU A 108 27.33 -49.08 -21.90
CA LEU A 108 26.66 -47.98 -21.22
C LEU A 108 25.92 -47.11 -22.25
N LEU A 109 24.65 -46.83 -21.97
CA LEU A 109 23.84 -45.87 -22.72
C LEU A 109 24.07 -44.45 -22.19
N ILE A 110 24.58 -43.56 -23.03
CA ILE A 110 24.70 -42.14 -22.69
C ILE A 110 23.38 -41.44 -22.99
N THR A 111 22.76 -40.89 -21.95
CA THR A 111 21.50 -40.13 -22.03
C THR A 111 21.76 -38.63 -21.90
N ALA A 112 20.97 -37.82 -22.60
CA ALA A 112 21.02 -36.36 -22.50
C ALA A 112 19.88 -35.84 -21.60
N PRO A 113 20.09 -34.72 -20.89
CA PRO A 113 19.03 -34.06 -20.12
C PRO A 113 17.90 -33.63 -21.05
N ARG A 114 16.65 -33.87 -20.65
CA ARG A 114 15.47 -33.47 -21.42
C ARG A 114 14.43 -32.83 -20.53
N ILE A 115 14.01 -31.63 -20.90
CA ILE A 115 12.87 -30.95 -20.29
C ILE A 115 11.61 -31.46 -20.98
N ASP A 116 10.69 -32.04 -20.20
CA ASP A 116 9.39 -32.48 -20.69
C ASP A 116 8.35 -31.35 -20.55
N ALA A 117 8.39 -30.55 -19.47
CA ALA A 117 7.54 -29.38 -19.29
C ALA A 117 8.12 -28.35 -18.30
N ILE A 118 7.64 -27.11 -18.40
CA ILE A 118 7.85 -26.06 -17.40
C ILE A 118 6.50 -25.57 -16.89
N THR A 119 6.43 -25.15 -15.63
CA THR A 119 5.21 -24.62 -15.03
C THR A 119 5.57 -23.48 -14.08
N PRO A 120 5.01 -22.28 -14.27
CA PRO A 120 4.14 -21.87 -15.40
C PRO A 120 4.92 -21.67 -16.72
N THR A 121 4.21 -21.65 -17.86
CA THR A 121 4.78 -21.32 -19.20
C THR A 121 4.78 -19.83 -19.52
N GLU A 122 4.00 -19.05 -18.77
CA GLU A 122 4.00 -17.58 -18.76
C GLU A 122 4.04 -17.08 -17.32
N ALA A 123 4.98 -16.20 -16.97
CA ALA A 123 5.17 -15.74 -15.60
C ALA A 123 5.82 -14.36 -15.48
N GLU A 124 5.62 -13.73 -14.33
CA GLU A 124 6.40 -12.57 -13.93
C GLU A 124 7.79 -12.99 -13.43
N ARG A 125 8.74 -12.05 -13.50
CA ARG A 125 10.04 -12.23 -12.85
C ARG A 125 9.88 -12.38 -11.34
N GLY A 126 10.73 -13.19 -10.72
CA GLY A 126 10.62 -13.58 -9.31
C GLY A 126 9.67 -14.75 -9.04
N THR A 127 8.82 -15.14 -10.01
CA THR A 127 7.96 -16.33 -9.85
C THR A 127 8.80 -17.59 -9.72
N THR A 128 8.34 -18.53 -8.90
CA THR A 128 8.94 -19.87 -8.83
C THR A 128 8.58 -20.66 -10.09
N LEU A 129 9.59 -21.08 -10.82
CA LEU A 129 9.48 -21.94 -12.00
C LEU A 129 9.79 -23.39 -11.60
N GLN A 130 8.86 -24.28 -11.92
CA GLN A 130 9.05 -25.73 -11.85
C GLN A 130 9.38 -26.27 -13.24
N ILE A 131 10.45 -27.05 -13.32
CA ILE A 131 10.86 -27.75 -14.54
C ILE A 131 10.74 -29.24 -14.26
N THR A 132 10.00 -29.97 -15.10
CA THR A 132 9.89 -31.43 -15.05
C THR A 132 10.52 -32.03 -16.29
N GLY A 133 11.21 -33.15 -16.13
CA GLY A 133 11.88 -33.80 -17.22
C GLY A 133 12.55 -35.08 -16.78
N ARG A 134 13.63 -35.44 -17.48
CA ARG A 134 14.38 -36.66 -17.25
C ARG A 134 15.87 -36.40 -17.39
N HIS A 135 16.65 -37.17 -16.66
CA HIS A 135 18.11 -37.20 -16.80
C HIS A 135 18.76 -35.85 -16.47
N PHE A 136 18.27 -35.14 -15.45
CA PHE A 136 18.92 -33.94 -14.94
C PHE A 136 20.08 -34.25 -13.97
N GLY A 137 20.25 -35.51 -13.59
CA GLY A 137 21.21 -35.90 -12.55
C GLY A 137 20.68 -35.61 -11.15
N LEU A 138 21.29 -36.26 -10.16
CA LEU A 138 20.79 -36.27 -8.78
C LEU A 138 21.07 -34.97 -7.99
N SER A 139 21.95 -34.10 -8.48
CA SER A 139 22.38 -32.90 -7.77
C SER A 139 22.79 -31.78 -8.72
N ALA A 140 22.67 -30.54 -8.24
CA ALA A 140 23.24 -29.36 -8.89
C ALA A 140 24.75 -29.20 -8.64
N GLY A 141 25.36 -30.00 -7.76
CA GLY A 141 26.80 -30.03 -7.51
C GLY A 141 27.31 -29.10 -6.40
N ALA A 142 26.71 -27.93 -6.17
CA ALA A 142 27.23 -26.94 -5.21
C ALA A 142 27.29 -27.38 -3.73
N ARG A 143 26.64 -28.49 -3.35
CA ARG A 143 26.62 -29.05 -1.98
C ARG A 143 26.82 -30.56 -1.94
N ASP A 144 27.17 -31.17 -3.08
CA ASP A 144 27.39 -32.61 -3.16
C ASP A 144 28.89 -32.90 -3.01
N PRO A 145 29.32 -33.59 -1.94
CA PRO A 145 30.73 -33.92 -1.74
C PRO A 145 31.31 -34.78 -2.87
N ASN A 146 30.46 -35.44 -3.67
CA ASN A 146 30.87 -36.26 -4.80
C ASN A 146 30.95 -35.48 -6.13
N THR A 147 30.56 -34.20 -6.14
CA THR A 147 30.68 -33.30 -7.30
C THR A 147 31.75 -32.26 -7.01
N MET A 148 33.00 -32.67 -7.25
CA MET A 148 34.19 -31.90 -6.85
C MET A 148 34.50 -30.73 -7.81
N PHE A 149 33.96 -30.74 -9.04
CA PHE A 149 34.17 -29.73 -10.08
C PHE A 149 32.94 -29.58 -10.99
N GLY A 150 32.65 -28.34 -11.41
CA GLY A 150 31.46 -28.03 -12.21
C GLY A 150 30.18 -27.97 -11.40
N VAL A 151 29.24 -27.11 -11.81
CA VAL A 151 27.92 -26.95 -11.16
C VAL A 151 26.87 -27.04 -12.25
N ASN A 152 25.92 -27.96 -12.11
CA ASN A 152 24.78 -28.01 -13.03
C ASN A 152 23.90 -26.78 -12.77
N ASP A 153 23.44 -26.15 -13.84
CA ASP A 153 22.66 -24.94 -13.74
C ASP A 153 21.49 -24.94 -14.73
N VAL A 154 20.65 -23.93 -14.60
CA VAL A 154 19.57 -23.66 -15.54
C VAL A 154 19.80 -22.28 -16.12
N VAL A 155 19.64 -22.14 -17.43
CA VAL A 155 19.58 -20.84 -18.08
C VAL A 155 18.13 -20.49 -18.34
N VAL A 156 17.72 -19.30 -17.92
CA VAL A 156 16.37 -18.76 -18.17
C VAL A 156 16.54 -17.45 -18.92
N GLY A 157 16.12 -17.39 -20.19
CA GLY A 157 16.18 -16.15 -20.97
C GLY A 157 17.60 -15.59 -21.08
N GLY A 158 18.60 -16.47 -21.26
CA GLY A 158 20.02 -16.11 -21.35
C GLY A 158 20.73 -15.86 -20.02
N VAL A 159 20.02 -15.87 -18.88
CA VAL A 159 20.61 -15.67 -17.55
C VAL A 159 20.83 -17.02 -16.86
N VAL A 160 22.02 -17.23 -16.31
CA VAL A 160 22.35 -18.43 -15.52
C VAL A 160 21.73 -18.30 -14.12
N VAL A 161 20.96 -19.30 -13.73
CA VAL A 161 20.18 -19.33 -12.48
C VAL A 161 20.62 -20.51 -11.63
N ARG A 162 20.83 -20.24 -10.35
CA ARG A 162 21.04 -21.30 -9.36
C ARG A 162 19.70 -21.85 -8.89
N PRO A 163 19.43 -23.15 -9.06
CA PRO A 163 18.19 -23.76 -8.62
C PRO A 163 18.07 -23.79 -7.10
N LYS A 164 16.84 -23.63 -6.61
CA LYS A 164 16.52 -23.82 -5.18
C LYS A 164 16.47 -25.29 -4.81
N ARG A 165 15.93 -26.13 -5.69
CA ARG A 165 15.87 -27.58 -5.54
C ARG A 165 16.21 -28.27 -6.85
N TRP A 166 16.87 -29.42 -6.76
CA TRP A 166 17.28 -30.23 -7.90
C TRP A 166 17.06 -31.71 -7.60
N LYS A 167 16.50 -32.41 -8.58
CA LYS A 167 16.35 -33.86 -8.66
C LYS A 167 16.51 -34.27 -10.13
N ASP A 168 16.65 -35.56 -10.37
CA ASP A 168 16.84 -36.09 -11.73
C ASP A 168 15.66 -35.82 -12.67
N ASP A 169 14.46 -35.67 -12.12
CA ASP A 169 13.20 -35.49 -12.84
C ASP A 169 12.53 -34.13 -12.62
N LYS A 170 13.02 -33.34 -11.65
CA LYS A 170 12.39 -32.08 -11.25
C LYS A 170 13.38 -31.05 -10.72
N ILE A 171 13.27 -29.82 -11.20
CA ILE A 171 14.05 -28.67 -10.75
C ILE A 171 13.09 -27.54 -10.35
N GLU A 172 13.37 -26.85 -9.25
CA GLU A 172 12.65 -25.64 -8.81
C GLU A 172 13.63 -24.47 -8.70
N LEU A 173 13.30 -23.33 -9.30
CA LEU A 173 14.11 -22.11 -9.26
C LEU A 173 13.23 -20.86 -9.23
N GLU A 174 13.80 -19.70 -8.91
CA GLU A 174 13.13 -18.41 -9.10
C GLU A 174 13.61 -17.74 -10.39
N ILE A 175 12.68 -17.19 -11.16
CA ILE A 175 13.01 -16.46 -12.39
C ILE A 175 13.78 -15.18 -12.02
N PRO A 176 14.99 -14.95 -12.56
CA PRO A 176 15.78 -13.75 -12.28
C PRO A 176 15.07 -12.45 -12.66
N THR A 177 15.35 -11.38 -11.93
CA THR A 177 14.81 -10.03 -12.19
C THR A 177 15.36 -9.37 -13.45
N ASN A 178 16.48 -9.85 -13.98
CA ASN A 178 17.08 -9.40 -15.24
C ASN A 178 16.88 -10.38 -16.40
N ALA A 179 16.08 -11.43 -16.22
CA ALA A 179 15.76 -12.35 -17.31
C ALA A 179 14.92 -11.65 -18.39
N VAL A 180 15.25 -11.92 -19.65
CA VAL A 180 14.46 -11.49 -20.82
C VAL A 180 13.64 -12.64 -21.36
N ASN A 181 12.72 -12.35 -22.29
CA ASN A 181 11.99 -13.41 -23.00
C ASN A 181 12.97 -14.34 -23.71
N GLY A 182 12.77 -15.64 -23.55
CA GLY A 182 13.62 -16.65 -24.16
C GLY A 182 13.40 -18.03 -23.58
N ASP A 183 14.31 -18.93 -23.94
CA ASP A 183 14.18 -20.33 -23.59
C ASP A 183 14.72 -20.65 -22.19
N VAL A 184 14.19 -21.72 -21.63
CA VAL A 184 14.70 -22.42 -20.46
C VAL A 184 15.49 -23.64 -20.94
N VAL A 185 16.74 -23.76 -20.50
CA VAL A 185 17.59 -24.94 -20.75
C VAL A 185 18.27 -25.39 -19.46
N VAL A 186 18.38 -26.71 -19.29
CA VAL A 186 19.16 -27.33 -18.21
C VAL A 186 20.55 -27.64 -18.75
N ARG A 187 21.60 -27.32 -17.99
CA ARG A 187 22.99 -27.60 -18.35
C ARG A 187 23.66 -28.50 -17.33
N LEU A 188 24.20 -29.61 -17.81
CA LEU A 188 25.00 -30.52 -16.99
C LEU A 188 26.48 -30.25 -17.22
N ALA A 189 27.22 -29.98 -16.15
CA ALA A 189 28.63 -29.67 -16.18
C ALA A 189 29.48 -30.93 -16.46
N SER A 190 30.52 -30.77 -17.27
CA SER A 190 31.52 -31.81 -17.51
C SER A 190 32.44 -32.02 -16.31
N SER A 191 33.10 -33.18 -16.28
CA SER A 191 34.17 -33.49 -15.32
C SER A 191 35.29 -34.26 -16.03
N ASP A 192 35.63 -33.85 -17.25
CA ASP A 192 36.60 -34.57 -18.07
C ASP A 192 38.02 -34.48 -17.47
N PRO A 193 38.80 -35.57 -17.53
CA PRO A 193 40.20 -35.53 -17.15
C PRO A 193 41.04 -34.78 -18.20
N LEU A 194 42.20 -34.26 -17.78
CA LEU A 194 43.26 -33.80 -18.68
C LEU A 194 43.83 -34.97 -19.49
N PRO A 195 44.60 -34.74 -20.58
CA PRO A 195 45.17 -35.82 -21.40
C PRO A 195 46.05 -36.81 -20.63
N ASP A 196 46.65 -36.38 -19.52
CA ASP A 196 47.42 -37.22 -18.60
C ASP A 196 46.56 -38.00 -17.59
N GLY A 197 45.23 -37.89 -17.69
CA GLY A 197 44.25 -38.55 -16.82
C GLY A 197 44.08 -37.86 -15.45
N SER A 198 44.82 -36.78 -15.18
CA SER A 198 44.65 -35.97 -13.97
C SER A 198 43.40 -35.09 -14.06
N CYS A 199 42.93 -34.60 -12.92
CA CYS A 199 41.77 -33.71 -12.85
C CYS A 199 42.18 -32.24 -12.99
N CYS A 200 41.44 -31.38 -13.68
CA CYS A 200 40.34 -31.62 -14.61
C CYS A 200 40.41 -30.57 -15.73
N ALA A 201 39.91 -30.91 -16.92
CA ALA A 201 39.78 -29.97 -18.03
C ALA A 201 38.78 -28.84 -17.69
N PRO A 202 38.84 -27.67 -18.39
CA PRO A 202 37.84 -26.63 -18.24
C PRO A 202 36.41 -27.15 -18.44
N VAL A 203 35.48 -26.69 -17.61
CA VAL A 203 34.09 -27.18 -17.60
C VAL A 203 33.37 -26.81 -18.91
N GLU A 204 32.82 -27.81 -19.58
CA GLU A 204 31.90 -27.72 -20.72
C GLU A 204 30.48 -28.13 -20.24
N HIS A 205 29.43 -27.85 -21.02
CA HIS A 205 28.04 -28.09 -20.62
C HIS A 205 27.22 -28.86 -21.65
N VAL A 206 26.53 -29.92 -21.20
CA VAL A 206 25.57 -30.65 -22.02
C VAL A 206 24.25 -29.95 -21.82
N VAL A 207 23.71 -29.40 -22.90
CA VAL A 207 22.50 -28.60 -22.87
C VAL A 207 21.31 -29.47 -23.23
N SER A 208 20.22 -29.35 -22.48
CA SER A 208 18.94 -29.99 -22.81
C SER A 208 18.30 -29.40 -24.07
N ASN A 209 17.14 -29.91 -24.46
CA ASN A 209 16.24 -29.15 -25.33
C ASN A 209 15.86 -27.81 -24.69
N ALA A 210 15.56 -26.84 -25.55
CA ALA A 210 15.02 -25.54 -25.18
C ALA A 210 13.50 -25.61 -25.03
N VAL A 211 12.97 -25.00 -23.97
CA VAL A 211 11.52 -24.83 -23.76
C VAL A 211 11.22 -23.34 -23.57
N PRO A 212 10.34 -22.74 -24.39
CA PRO A 212 10.09 -21.31 -24.33
C PRO A 212 9.36 -20.91 -23.04
N LEU A 213 9.81 -19.84 -22.40
CA LEU A 213 9.15 -19.19 -21.28
C LEU A 213 8.78 -17.76 -21.66
N LYS A 214 7.50 -17.41 -21.52
CA LYS A 214 7.04 -16.05 -21.75
C LYS A 214 7.08 -15.25 -20.45
N LEU A 215 7.90 -14.22 -20.40
CA LEU A 215 7.94 -13.29 -19.28
C LEU A 215 6.96 -12.14 -19.50
N ILE A 216 6.12 -11.90 -18.51
CA ILE A 216 5.21 -10.75 -18.48
C ILE A 216 5.70 -9.67 -17.51
N PRO A 217 5.43 -8.38 -17.79
CA PRO A 217 5.75 -7.29 -16.88
C PRO A 217 5.05 -7.48 -15.53
N SER A 218 5.73 -7.18 -14.42
CA SER A 218 5.11 -7.12 -13.10
C SER A 218 4.27 -5.85 -12.96
N ILE A 219 3.08 -5.96 -12.36
CA ILE A 219 2.18 -4.83 -12.14
C ILE A 219 1.88 -4.74 -10.65
N ARG A 220 2.20 -3.59 -10.03
CA ARG A 220 1.86 -3.31 -8.63
C ARG A 220 0.55 -2.55 -8.56
N VAL A 221 -0.39 -3.04 -7.77
CA VAL A 221 -1.67 -2.37 -7.46
C VAL A 221 -1.54 -1.62 -6.14
N ASP A 222 -1.99 -0.38 -6.08
CA ASP A 222 -2.02 0.40 -4.83
C ASP A 222 -3.19 1.42 -4.81
N PRO A 223 -4.11 1.38 -3.83
CA PRO A 223 -4.31 0.32 -2.84
C PRO A 223 -5.04 -0.91 -3.41
N VAL A 224 -5.08 -2.01 -2.65
CA VAL A 224 -5.87 -3.23 -2.98
C VAL A 224 -7.22 -3.28 -2.25
N SER A 225 -7.59 -2.21 -1.57
CA SER A 225 -8.85 -2.09 -0.86
C SER A 225 -9.26 -0.64 -0.73
N GLY A 226 -10.56 -0.40 -0.66
CA GLY A 226 -11.09 0.94 -0.44
C GLY A 226 -12.59 1.02 -0.70
N PRO A 227 -13.29 1.99 -0.11
CA PRO A 227 -14.67 2.31 -0.47
C PRO A 227 -14.83 2.87 -1.90
N VAL A 228 -16.07 3.04 -2.36
CA VAL A 228 -16.39 3.58 -3.69
C VAL A 228 -15.71 4.94 -3.94
N GLY A 229 -15.27 5.24 -5.16
CA GLY A 229 -14.54 6.49 -5.46
C GLY A 229 -13.08 6.53 -5.01
N THR A 230 -12.58 5.49 -4.30
CA THR A 230 -11.14 5.38 -3.99
C THR A 230 -10.32 5.41 -5.28
N LYS A 231 -9.21 6.15 -5.27
CA LYS A 231 -8.25 6.15 -6.37
C LYS A 231 -7.30 4.98 -6.23
N VAL A 232 -7.17 4.23 -7.31
CA VAL A 232 -6.29 3.07 -7.40
C VAL A 232 -5.31 3.28 -8.56
N VAL A 233 -4.06 2.94 -8.31
CA VAL A 233 -2.96 3.11 -9.27
C VAL A 233 -2.35 1.75 -9.59
N LEU A 234 -2.20 1.46 -10.88
CA LEU A 234 -1.39 0.36 -11.39
C LEU A 234 -0.03 0.92 -11.80
N PHE A 235 1.03 0.45 -11.17
CA PHE A 235 2.41 0.75 -11.56
C PHE A 235 2.98 -0.42 -12.35
N GLY A 236 3.49 -0.17 -13.55
CA GLY A 236 3.99 -1.21 -14.44
C GLY A 236 4.79 -0.64 -15.60
N GLN A 237 4.86 -1.39 -16.70
CA GLN A 237 5.45 -0.98 -17.98
C GLN A 237 4.72 -1.71 -19.10
N GLY A 238 4.71 -1.13 -20.31
CA GLY A 238 4.13 -1.75 -21.49
C GLY A 238 2.60 -1.69 -21.53
N PHE A 239 1.98 -0.72 -20.86
CA PHE A 239 0.55 -0.44 -21.00
C PHE A 239 0.22 0.36 -22.27
N GLY A 240 1.21 0.96 -22.93
CA GLY A 240 1.00 1.90 -24.02
C GLY A 240 0.59 3.30 -23.55
N ASN A 241 0.68 4.29 -24.45
CA ASN A 241 0.45 5.70 -24.10
C ASN A 241 -1.03 6.11 -23.99
N ALA A 242 -1.95 5.23 -24.37
CA ALA A 242 -3.40 5.39 -24.29
C ALA A 242 -4.08 4.02 -24.39
N LYS A 243 -5.39 3.98 -24.15
CA LYS A 243 -6.20 2.81 -24.52
C LYS A 243 -6.14 2.60 -26.03
N GLU A 244 -5.88 1.38 -26.46
CA GLU A 244 -5.84 1.03 -27.88
C GLU A 244 -7.22 0.59 -28.37
N SER A 245 -8.01 -0.04 -27.50
CA SER A 245 -9.39 -0.45 -27.75
C SER A 245 -10.35 0.10 -26.71
N MET A 246 -11.63 0.20 -27.06
CA MET A 246 -12.71 0.45 -26.11
C MET A 246 -12.87 -0.71 -25.12
N ASP A 247 -12.38 -1.91 -25.44
CA ASP A 247 -12.39 -3.05 -24.51
C ASP A 247 -11.28 -2.98 -23.44
N ASP A 248 -10.30 -2.08 -23.62
CA ASP A 248 -9.23 -1.89 -22.65
C ASP A 248 -9.76 -1.17 -21.41
N GLY A 249 -9.40 -1.68 -20.24
CA GLY A 249 -9.92 -1.15 -18.98
C GLY A 249 -9.54 -1.99 -17.79
N VAL A 250 -10.09 -1.59 -16.64
CA VAL A 250 -9.92 -2.31 -15.38
C VAL A 250 -11.29 -2.74 -14.90
N LEU A 251 -11.41 -3.97 -14.43
CA LEU A 251 -12.59 -4.49 -13.76
C LEU A 251 -12.32 -4.70 -12.27
N ILE A 252 -13.31 -4.43 -11.43
CA ILE A 252 -13.35 -4.79 -10.01
C ILE A 252 -14.59 -5.64 -9.79
N GLY A 253 -14.41 -6.92 -9.43
CA GLY A 253 -15.55 -7.81 -9.20
C GLY A 253 -16.49 -7.85 -10.41
N GLU A 254 -15.91 -8.02 -11.60
CA GLU A 254 -16.59 -8.04 -12.92
C GLU A 254 -17.18 -6.69 -13.40
N ARG A 255 -17.14 -5.64 -12.58
CA ARG A 255 -17.65 -4.31 -12.96
C ARG A 255 -16.55 -3.41 -13.51
N PRO A 256 -16.79 -2.68 -14.61
CA PRO A 256 -15.81 -1.75 -15.15
C PRO A 256 -15.55 -0.59 -14.19
N ALA A 257 -14.28 -0.24 -14.04
CA ALA A 257 -13.83 0.93 -13.32
C ALA A 257 -13.68 2.15 -14.25
N THR A 258 -13.74 3.34 -13.66
CA THR A 258 -13.55 4.59 -14.40
C THR A 258 -12.06 4.88 -14.52
N ILE A 259 -11.53 4.91 -15.75
CA ILE A 259 -10.11 5.24 -15.99
C ILE A 259 -9.93 6.76 -15.97
N ALA A 260 -9.07 7.25 -15.08
CA ALA A 260 -8.71 8.66 -14.97
C ALA A 260 -7.42 9.01 -15.74
N GLN A 261 -6.50 8.05 -15.85
CA GLN A 261 -5.27 8.18 -16.63
C GLN A 261 -4.80 6.83 -17.14
N TRP A 262 -4.25 6.82 -18.35
CA TRP A 262 -3.59 5.66 -18.95
C TRP A 262 -2.29 6.12 -19.60
N LYS A 263 -1.17 5.52 -19.21
CA LYS A 263 0.18 5.75 -19.71
C LYS A 263 0.96 4.45 -19.67
N ASP A 264 2.10 4.40 -20.36
CA ASP A 264 2.87 3.17 -20.52
C ASP A 264 3.33 2.56 -19.18
N ASP A 265 3.62 3.43 -18.19
CA ASP A 265 4.12 3.06 -16.88
C ASP A 265 3.07 3.13 -15.75
N VAL A 266 1.93 3.77 -16.00
CA VAL A 266 0.91 4.01 -14.98
C VAL A 266 -0.51 4.05 -15.52
N ILE A 267 -1.43 3.38 -14.81
CA ILE A 267 -2.87 3.51 -14.99
C ILE A 267 -3.50 3.98 -13.69
N VAL A 268 -4.27 5.06 -13.74
CA VAL A 268 -5.04 5.58 -12.59
C VAL A 268 -6.51 5.36 -12.87
N PHE A 269 -7.22 4.76 -11.92
CA PHE A 269 -8.66 4.53 -12.02
C PHE A 269 -9.34 4.73 -10.66
N HIS A 270 -10.67 4.89 -10.69
CA HIS A 270 -11.48 5.05 -9.49
C HIS A 270 -12.40 3.85 -9.30
N VAL A 271 -12.57 3.42 -8.05
CA VAL A 271 -13.55 2.40 -7.67
C VAL A 271 -14.95 2.89 -8.07
N PRO A 272 -15.67 2.19 -8.95
CA PRO A 272 -16.94 2.69 -9.49
C PRO A 272 -18.06 2.66 -8.44
N LEU A 273 -19.18 3.30 -8.77
CA LEU A 273 -20.42 3.12 -8.01
C LEU A 273 -20.86 1.65 -8.07
N ASP A 274 -21.41 1.14 -6.97
CA ASP A 274 -21.88 -0.24 -6.82
C ASP A 274 -20.80 -1.32 -7.03
N ALA A 275 -19.51 -0.97 -6.92
CA ALA A 275 -18.42 -1.93 -6.97
C ALA A 275 -18.60 -3.02 -5.92
N GLN A 276 -18.24 -4.26 -6.27
CA GLN A 276 -18.24 -5.40 -5.35
C GLN A 276 -16.81 -5.90 -5.14
N SER A 277 -16.52 -6.41 -3.95
CA SER A 277 -15.26 -7.10 -3.68
C SER A 277 -15.09 -8.29 -4.64
N GLY A 278 -13.88 -8.49 -5.13
CA GLY A 278 -13.59 -9.55 -6.10
C GLY A 278 -12.28 -9.32 -6.85
N PRO A 279 -12.01 -10.10 -7.91
CA PRO A 279 -10.77 -9.98 -8.65
C PRO A 279 -10.65 -8.60 -9.31
N LEU A 280 -9.46 -8.01 -9.20
CA LEU A 280 -9.03 -6.87 -9.99
C LEU A 280 -8.43 -7.38 -11.29
N VAL A 281 -9.06 -7.05 -12.43
CA VAL A 281 -8.65 -7.55 -13.75
C VAL A 281 -8.27 -6.39 -14.65
N LEU A 282 -7.08 -6.46 -15.24
CA LEU A 282 -6.67 -5.56 -16.33
C LEU A 282 -7.03 -6.22 -17.67
N LYS A 283 -7.80 -5.50 -18.48
CA LYS A 283 -8.06 -5.79 -19.89
C LYS A 283 -7.16 -4.92 -20.76
N HIS A 284 -6.29 -5.54 -21.53
CA HIS A 284 -5.40 -4.82 -22.43
C HIS A 284 -5.10 -5.67 -23.67
N GLN A 285 -5.32 -5.11 -24.87
CA GLN A 285 -5.03 -5.76 -26.16
C GLN A 285 -5.69 -7.15 -26.30
N GLY A 286 -6.96 -7.25 -25.87
CA GLY A 286 -7.73 -8.50 -25.93
C GLY A 286 -7.28 -9.57 -24.93
N ARG A 287 -6.41 -9.24 -23.98
CA ARG A 287 -5.97 -10.13 -22.90
C ARG A 287 -6.52 -9.66 -21.57
N GLU A 288 -6.94 -10.61 -20.74
CA GLU A 288 -7.34 -10.37 -19.35
C GLU A 288 -6.28 -10.90 -18.41
N ARG A 289 -5.91 -10.11 -17.39
CA ARG A 289 -4.98 -10.52 -16.35
C ARG A 289 -5.53 -10.14 -14.98
N VAL A 290 -5.68 -11.14 -14.12
CA VAL A 290 -5.99 -10.94 -12.70
C VAL A 290 -4.73 -10.41 -12.01
N LEU A 291 -4.84 -9.23 -11.40
CA LEU A 291 -3.72 -8.54 -10.74
C LEU A 291 -3.72 -8.75 -9.22
N ALA A 292 -4.91 -8.74 -8.60
CA ALA A 292 -5.08 -8.89 -7.15
C ALA A 292 -6.53 -9.27 -6.82
N GLN A 293 -6.79 -9.61 -5.57
CA GLN A 293 -8.14 -9.56 -4.99
C GLN A 293 -8.36 -8.16 -4.40
N PHE A 294 -9.42 -7.47 -4.81
CA PHE A 294 -9.76 -6.14 -4.32
C PHE A 294 -10.92 -6.20 -3.33
N THR A 295 -10.77 -5.51 -2.19
CA THR A 295 -11.83 -5.42 -1.16
C THR A 295 -12.51 -4.06 -1.22
N VAL A 296 -13.81 -4.05 -1.57
CA VAL A 296 -14.63 -2.84 -1.53
C VAL A 296 -15.19 -2.67 -0.13
N HIS A 297 -14.83 -1.59 0.54
CA HIS A 297 -15.34 -1.27 1.87
C HIS A 297 -16.64 -0.47 1.81
N VAL A 298 -17.52 -0.70 2.78
CA VAL A 298 -18.72 0.12 2.97
C VAL A 298 -18.43 1.11 4.10
N PRO A 299 -18.54 2.44 3.87
CA PRO A 299 -18.32 3.41 4.92
C PRO A 299 -19.32 3.23 6.06
N ARG A 300 -18.83 3.30 7.30
CA ARG A 300 -19.64 3.05 8.50
C ARG A 300 -19.38 4.11 9.56
N VAL A 301 -20.44 4.75 10.03
CA VAL A 301 -20.36 5.68 11.15
C VAL A 301 -20.44 4.91 12.48
N THR A 302 -19.57 5.26 13.42
CA THR A 302 -19.55 4.68 14.77
C THR A 302 -20.10 5.64 15.82
N SER A 303 -19.84 6.95 15.66
CA SER A 303 -20.31 7.97 16.61
C SER A 303 -20.30 9.36 15.98
N MET A 304 -21.15 10.24 16.52
CA MET A 304 -21.22 11.65 16.16
C MET A 304 -21.34 12.50 17.42
N THR A 305 -20.48 13.51 17.56
CA THR A 305 -20.43 14.37 18.76
C THR A 305 -20.06 15.82 18.40
N PRO A 306 -20.73 16.83 18.99
CA PRO A 306 -21.95 16.71 19.80
C PRO A 306 -23.20 16.42 18.95
N ALA A 307 -24.20 15.73 19.51
CA ALA A 307 -25.48 15.49 18.83
C ALA A 307 -26.42 16.71 18.83
N SER A 308 -26.14 17.70 19.68
CA SER A 308 -26.92 18.92 19.83
C SER A 308 -25.98 20.09 20.09
N ALA A 309 -26.04 21.14 19.28
CA ALA A 309 -25.16 22.31 19.43
C ALA A 309 -25.65 23.53 18.64
N PRO A 310 -25.17 24.74 18.97
CA PRO A 310 -25.42 25.93 18.16
C PRO A 310 -24.60 25.96 16.86
N ILE A 311 -24.94 26.91 15.97
CA ILE A 311 -24.20 27.17 14.74
C ILE A 311 -22.70 27.42 15.00
N GLY A 312 -21.90 27.12 13.98
CA GLY A 312 -20.45 27.29 14.00
C GLY A 312 -19.71 26.24 14.83
N THR A 313 -20.40 25.35 15.55
CA THR A 313 -19.78 24.26 16.31
C THR A 313 -19.06 23.29 15.39
N LEU A 314 -17.93 22.73 15.85
CA LEU A 314 -17.22 21.66 15.15
C LEU A 314 -17.88 20.32 15.47
N LEU A 315 -18.57 19.75 14.49
CA LEU A 315 -19.14 18.41 14.59
C LEU A 315 -18.07 17.37 14.24
N ARG A 316 -17.83 16.42 15.15
CA ARG A 316 -16.95 15.27 14.91
C ARG A 316 -17.77 14.02 14.63
N ILE A 317 -17.47 13.36 13.53
CA ILE A 317 -18.05 12.09 13.11
C ILE A 317 -16.91 11.08 13.05
N ASN A 318 -16.95 10.04 13.89
CA ASN A 318 -16.01 8.93 13.85
C ASN A 318 -16.63 7.74 13.14
N GLY A 319 -15.80 6.93 12.51
CA GLY A 319 -16.25 5.78 11.75
C GLY A 319 -15.10 4.97 11.17
N GLU A 320 -15.43 4.22 10.14
CA GLU A 320 -14.53 3.34 9.40
C GLU A 320 -14.79 3.52 7.91
N HIS A 321 -13.74 3.47 7.10
CA HIS A 321 -13.82 3.42 5.64
C HIS A 321 -14.50 4.63 5.00
N PHE A 322 -14.35 5.83 5.59
CA PHE A 322 -14.77 7.08 4.94
C PHE A 322 -13.86 7.47 3.77
N GLY A 323 -12.67 6.84 3.65
CA GLY A 323 -11.53 7.24 2.82
C GLY A 323 -11.13 8.70 2.94
N PHE A 324 -10.36 9.18 1.98
CA PHE A 324 -9.80 10.53 2.03
C PHE A 324 -10.67 11.53 1.29
N TYR A 325 -10.61 12.79 1.73
CA TYR A 325 -11.44 13.86 1.17
C TYR A 325 -11.29 14.04 -0.34
N SER A 326 -10.05 13.92 -0.85
CA SER A 326 -9.68 14.31 -2.21
C SER A 326 -8.93 13.18 -2.93
N GLU A 327 -9.62 12.06 -3.13
CA GLU A 327 -9.07 10.96 -3.92
C GLU A 327 -9.36 11.13 -5.43
N SER A 328 -10.26 12.04 -5.79
CA SER A 328 -10.57 12.30 -7.19
C SER A 328 -9.45 13.11 -7.83
N GLY A 329 -8.94 12.65 -8.97
CA GLY A 329 -7.77 13.24 -9.62
C GLY A 329 -7.11 12.27 -10.59
N SER A 330 -6.54 12.81 -11.67
CA SER A 330 -5.93 12.00 -12.74
C SER A 330 -4.45 11.69 -12.50
N THR A 331 -3.83 12.32 -11.51
CA THR A 331 -2.40 12.10 -11.22
C THR A 331 -2.19 11.00 -10.17
N PRO A 332 -1.17 10.14 -10.35
CA PRO A 332 -0.87 9.05 -9.41
C PRO A 332 -0.15 9.55 -8.15
N TYR A 333 0.45 10.75 -8.19
CA TYR A 333 1.34 11.26 -7.14
C TYR A 333 0.66 12.22 -6.16
N ASN A 334 -0.56 12.68 -6.44
CA ASN A 334 -1.23 13.66 -5.59
C ASN A 334 -2.58 13.12 -5.10
N PHE A 335 -2.62 12.62 -3.86
CA PHE A 335 -3.85 12.27 -3.13
C PHE A 335 -4.54 13.49 -2.49
N MET A 336 -4.10 14.70 -2.86
CA MET A 336 -4.70 15.98 -2.50
C MET A 336 -5.02 16.82 -3.75
N ASP A 337 -5.20 16.19 -4.91
CA ASP A 337 -5.74 16.87 -6.09
C ASP A 337 -7.06 17.54 -5.68
N PHE A 338 -7.18 18.87 -5.81
CA PHE A 338 -8.26 19.69 -5.23
C PHE A 338 -9.66 19.35 -5.75
N ASN A 339 -9.77 18.38 -6.66
CA ASN A 339 -11.04 17.82 -7.02
C ASN A 339 -11.57 16.96 -5.85
N THR A 340 -12.53 17.51 -5.11
CA THR A 340 -13.22 16.82 -4.02
C THR A 340 -14.15 15.72 -4.51
N GLY A 341 -14.30 15.59 -5.84
CA GLY A 341 -15.19 14.63 -6.45
C GLY A 341 -16.67 14.89 -6.16
N GLU A 342 -17.05 16.00 -5.51
CA GLU A 342 -18.39 16.22 -4.91
C GLU A 342 -18.61 15.53 -3.54
N ASN A 343 -17.54 15.06 -2.88
CA ASN A 343 -17.58 14.62 -1.49
C ASN A 343 -18.03 15.77 -0.59
N ARG A 344 -19.02 15.53 0.28
CA ARG A 344 -19.56 16.56 1.17
C ARG A 344 -20.21 15.98 2.42
N VAL A 345 -20.42 16.83 3.42
CA VAL A 345 -21.25 16.53 4.59
C VAL A 345 -22.43 17.49 4.56
N GLU A 346 -23.64 17.01 4.78
CA GLU A 346 -24.83 17.83 4.97
C GLU A 346 -25.33 17.72 6.41
N ILE A 347 -25.69 18.86 7.02
CA ILE A 347 -26.26 18.94 8.37
C ILE A 347 -27.64 19.60 8.24
N GLY A 348 -28.70 18.85 8.48
CA GLY A 348 -30.07 19.34 8.33
C GLY A 348 -30.41 19.77 6.90
N GLY A 349 -29.80 19.11 5.90
CA GLY A 349 -29.95 19.42 4.47
C GLY A 349 -29.11 20.61 3.98
N VAL A 350 -28.18 21.12 4.80
CA VAL A 350 -27.28 22.21 4.41
C VAL A 350 -25.84 21.70 4.31
N PRO A 351 -25.15 21.92 3.17
CA PRO A 351 -23.73 21.58 3.03
C PRO A 351 -22.85 22.25 4.07
N ALA A 352 -22.07 21.42 4.78
CA ALA A 352 -21.17 21.83 5.84
C ALA A 352 -19.76 22.07 5.33
N VAL A 353 -19.07 23.05 5.93
CA VAL A 353 -17.66 23.32 5.64
C VAL A 353 -16.82 22.24 6.31
N ILE A 354 -16.12 21.44 5.51
CA ILE A 354 -15.28 20.37 6.02
C ILE A 354 -13.97 20.96 6.56
N TYR A 355 -13.72 20.73 7.84
CA TYR A 355 -12.45 21.09 8.49
C TYR A 355 -11.40 20.01 8.28
N ARG A 356 -11.84 18.74 8.36
CA ARG A 356 -10.98 17.57 8.22
C ARG A 356 -11.81 16.39 7.73
N TRP A 357 -11.22 15.56 6.87
CA TRP A 357 -11.82 14.29 6.48
C TRP A 357 -10.70 13.28 6.19
N ASN A 358 -10.67 12.25 7.04
CA ASN A 358 -9.80 11.09 6.97
C ASN A 358 -10.66 9.81 6.95
N ASP A 359 -10.01 8.66 6.77
CA ASP A 359 -10.71 7.36 6.66
C ASP A 359 -11.56 6.99 7.90
N ASP A 360 -11.16 7.43 9.09
CA ASP A 360 -11.79 7.10 10.37
C ASP A 360 -12.53 8.27 11.02
N ARG A 361 -12.39 9.49 10.46
CA ARG A 361 -12.88 10.70 11.10
C ARG A 361 -13.14 11.84 10.12
N ILE A 362 -14.31 12.46 10.29
CA ILE A 362 -14.69 13.70 9.62
C ILE A 362 -15.01 14.75 10.68
N ASP A 363 -14.40 15.94 10.56
CA ASP A 363 -14.79 17.12 11.32
C ASP A 363 -15.39 18.15 10.36
N ALA A 364 -16.62 18.58 10.62
CA ALA A 364 -17.34 19.56 9.80
C ALA A 364 -17.93 20.67 10.66
N TRP A 365 -17.92 21.90 10.16
CA TRP A 365 -18.50 23.05 10.83
C TRP A 365 -20.00 23.13 10.58
N VAL A 366 -20.80 23.31 11.63
CA VAL A 366 -22.24 23.54 11.52
C VAL A 366 -22.50 24.88 10.79
N PRO A 367 -23.12 24.87 9.59
CA PRO A 367 -23.40 26.07 8.81
C PRO A 367 -24.28 27.10 9.52
N PHE A 368 -24.30 28.33 9.03
CA PHE A 368 -25.22 29.36 9.55
C PHE A 368 -26.68 29.02 9.24
N SER A 369 -26.95 28.55 8.03
CA SER A 369 -28.31 28.21 7.56
C SER A 369 -28.79 26.81 7.94
N ALA A 370 -27.99 26.06 8.71
CA ALA A 370 -28.30 24.71 9.16
C ALA A 370 -29.62 24.64 9.92
N LYS A 371 -30.25 23.46 9.91
CA LYS A 371 -31.46 23.14 10.68
C LYS A 371 -31.25 21.87 11.49
N SER A 372 -32.10 21.63 12.48
CA SER A 372 -32.18 20.31 13.10
C SER A 372 -32.60 19.27 12.06
N GLY A 373 -31.96 18.11 12.05
CA GLY A 373 -32.23 17.05 11.09
C GLY A 373 -31.07 16.08 10.94
N LYS A 374 -31.12 15.25 9.89
CA LYS A 374 -30.10 14.24 9.62
C LYS A 374 -28.76 14.89 9.29
N VAL A 375 -27.69 14.24 9.74
CA VAL A 375 -26.33 14.45 9.26
C VAL A 375 -26.00 13.34 8.29
N VAL A 376 -25.65 13.70 7.06
CA VAL A 376 -25.42 12.74 5.97
C VAL A 376 -24.05 13.00 5.35
N ILE A 377 -23.24 11.96 5.26
CA ILE A 377 -21.96 11.97 4.56
C ILE A 377 -22.22 11.48 3.14
N TYR A 378 -21.78 12.25 2.16
CA TYR A 378 -21.89 11.92 0.76
C TYR A 378 -20.51 11.64 0.21
N ARG A 379 -20.32 10.41 -0.28
CA ARG A 379 -19.11 10.01 -0.98
C ARG A 379 -19.43 9.77 -2.45
N SER A 380 -18.83 10.54 -3.33
CA SER A 380 -19.10 10.45 -4.75
C SER A 380 -18.35 9.30 -5.41
N ALA A 381 -19.01 8.70 -6.39
CA ALA A 381 -18.42 7.72 -7.28
C ALA A 381 -19.10 7.79 -8.65
N ASN A 382 -18.37 7.30 -9.64
CA ASN A 382 -18.80 7.36 -11.02
C ASN A 382 -19.10 5.95 -11.55
N THR A 383 -20.13 5.86 -12.37
CA THR A 383 -20.35 4.69 -13.23
C THR A 383 -19.73 4.99 -14.59
N PRO A 384 -18.76 4.18 -15.07
CA PRO A 384 -18.16 4.42 -16.38
C PRO A 384 -19.14 4.10 -17.51
N ASN A 385 -18.93 4.74 -18.65
CA ASN A 385 -19.52 4.32 -19.92
C ASN A 385 -18.96 2.96 -20.35
N VAL A 386 -19.59 2.33 -21.35
CA VAL A 386 -19.02 1.18 -22.05
C VAL A 386 -17.59 1.51 -22.49
N GLY A 387 -16.64 0.66 -22.09
CA GLY A 387 -15.21 0.86 -22.33
C GLY A 387 -14.45 1.72 -21.31
N GLY A 388 -15.02 1.93 -20.11
CA GLY A 388 -14.28 2.48 -18.97
C GLY A 388 -13.96 3.98 -19.05
N LEU A 389 -14.60 4.70 -19.99
CA LEU A 389 -14.53 6.16 -20.10
C LEU A 389 -15.48 6.81 -19.07
N CYS A 390 -14.99 7.84 -18.39
CA CYS A 390 -15.84 8.67 -17.53
C CYS A 390 -16.82 9.52 -18.36
N CYS A 391 -18.08 9.69 -17.98
CA CYS A 391 -18.85 8.96 -16.98
C CYS A 391 -20.30 8.87 -17.49
N ALA A 392 -20.93 7.69 -17.39
CA ALA A 392 -22.34 7.49 -17.73
C ALA A 392 -23.25 8.13 -16.67
N GLU A 393 -22.83 8.02 -15.42
CA GLU A 393 -23.57 8.53 -14.28
C GLU A 393 -22.62 8.94 -13.16
N ARG A 394 -23.01 9.99 -12.43
CA ARG A 394 -22.36 10.42 -11.18
C ARG A 394 -23.38 10.34 -10.07
N ARG A 395 -23.08 9.61 -9.00
CA ARG A 395 -23.90 9.59 -7.79
C ARG A 395 -23.01 9.71 -6.56
N ALA A 396 -23.63 10.06 -5.45
CA ALA A 396 -23.01 9.95 -4.15
C ALA A 396 -23.65 8.83 -3.33
N LEU A 397 -22.82 7.97 -2.76
CA LEU A 397 -23.21 7.08 -1.69
C LEU A 397 -23.48 7.92 -0.44
N ALA A 398 -24.72 7.90 0.02
CA ALA A 398 -25.15 8.58 1.23
C ALA A 398 -25.01 7.64 2.44
N VAL A 399 -24.37 8.13 3.50
CA VAL A 399 -24.23 7.43 4.78
C VAL A 399 -24.76 8.34 5.88
N GLU A 400 -25.83 7.92 6.54
CA GLU A 400 -26.39 8.66 7.66
C GLU A 400 -25.51 8.51 8.91
N ALA A 401 -25.09 9.64 9.48
CA ALA A 401 -24.30 9.69 10.71
C ALA A 401 -25.16 9.78 11.98
N GLY A 402 -26.39 10.26 11.86
CA GLY A 402 -27.35 10.41 12.95
C GLY A 402 -28.22 11.65 12.81
N ASP A 403 -28.99 11.94 13.86
CA ASP A 403 -29.79 13.16 13.97
C ASP A 403 -29.02 14.23 14.76
N PHE A 404 -29.01 15.46 14.24
CA PHE A 404 -28.43 16.63 14.89
C PHE A 404 -29.53 17.61 15.28
N MET A 405 -29.48 18.08 16.53
CA MET A 405 -30.37 19.14 17.03
C MET A 405 -29.63 20.48 17.03
N LEU A 406 -30.13 21.43 16.24
CA LEU A 406 -29.65 22.80 16.29
C LEU A 406 -30.18 23.48 17.55
N VAL A 407 -29.27 24.02 18.36
CA VAL A 407 -29.60 24.74 19.59
C VAL A 407 -29.46 26.24 19.36
N THR A 408 -30.50 27.00 19.69
CA THR A 408 -30.40 28.46 19.82
C THR A 408 -29.95 28.77 21.25
N PRO A 409 -28.77 29.37 21.48
CA PRO A 409 -28.32 29.68 22.82
C PRO A 409 -29.25 30.71 23.48
N VAL A 410 -29.42 30.61 24.79
CA VAL A 410 -30.24 31.52 25.59
C VAL A 410 -29.41 32.06 26.74
N ILE A 411 -29.41 33.39 26.89
CA ILE A 411 -28.84 34.06 28.05
C ILE A 411 -29.94 34.16 29.11
N GLU A 412 -29.66 33.67 30.31
CA GLU A 412 -30.61 33.69 31.43
C GLU A 412 -30.29 34.83 32.40
N SER A 413 -29.01 35.10 32.64
CA SER A 413 -28.57 36.19 33.51
C SER A 413 -27.10 36.55 33.25
N TYR A 414 -26.70 37.72 33.72
CA TYR A 414 -25.29 38.10 33.82
C TYR A 414 -25.05 38.91 35.09
N ALA A 415 -23.85 38.82 35.64
CA ALA A 415 -23.45 39.59 36.80
C ALA A 415 -21.92 39.81 36.84
N PRO A 416 -21.47 40.97 37.36
CA PRO A 416 -22.27 42.14 37.73
C PRO A 416 -22.81 42.88 36.48
N HIS A 417 -23.73 43.85 36.67
CA HIS A 417 -24.23 44.71 35.57
C HIS A 417 -23.38 45.98 35.37
N THR A 418 -22.49 46.25 36.33
CA THR A 418 -21.53 47.35 36.32
C THR A 418 -20.19 46.83 36.83
N ALA A 419 -19.09 47.16 36.16
CA ALA A 419 -17.76 46.78 36.62
C ALA A 419 -16.65 47.65 36.02
N GLY A 420 -15.53 47.79 36.73
CA GLY A 420 -14.33 48.44 36.22
C GLY A 420 -13.59 47.62 35.16
N LEU A 421 -12.52 48.20 34.61
CA LEU A 421 -11.64 47.52 33.66
C LEU A 421 -11.03 46.25 34.29
N ASP A 422 -10.82 45.21 33.49
CA ASP A 422 -10.34 43.88 33.90
C ASP A 422 -11.20 43.09 34.89
N ALA A 423 -12.31 43.67 35.37
CA ALA A 423 -13.23 42.98 36.24
C ALA A 423 -13.89 41.81 35.50
N THR A 424 -14.13 40.74 36.24
CA THR A 424 -14.75 39.53 35.70
C THR A 424 -16.27 39.68 35.70
N VAL A 425 -16.89 39.34 34.57
CA VAL A 425 -18.34 39.25 34.39
C VAL A 425 -18.67 37.82 34.02
N THR A 426 -19.67 37.26 34.70
CA THR A 426 -20.18 35.91 34.44
C THR A 426 -21.53 36.01 33.78
N ILE A 427 -21.69 35.33 32.64
CA ILE A 427 -22.93 35.21 31.87
C ILE A 427 -23.40 33.77 32.01
N LYS A 428 -24.61 33.56 32.52
CA LYS A 428 -25.25 32.25 32.67
C LYS A 428 -26.36 32.07 31.65
N GLY A 429 -26.53 30.84 31.20
CA GLY A 429 -27.49 30.50 30.17
C GLY A 429 -27.46 29.02 29.84
N ARG A 430 -27.86 28.70 28.62
CA ARG A 430 -27.90 27.32 28.11
C ARG A 430 -27.67 27.28 26.60
N GLY A 431 -27.09 26.20 26.12
CA GLY A 431 -26.86 25.98 24.69
C GLY A 431 -25.77 26.85 24.09
N PHE A 432 -24.86 27.39 24.90
CA PHE A 432 -23.75 28.21 24.42
C PHE A 432 -22.74 27.41 23.58
N GLY A 433 -22.73 26.09 23.67
CA GLY A 433 -21.81 25.19 22.99
C GLY A 433 -20.36 25.35 23.46
N THR A 434 -19.44 24.71 22.73
CA THR A 434 -18.00 24.85 22.99
C THR A 434 -17.47 26.20 22.52
N PHE A 435 -16.45 26.70 23.21
CA PHE A 435 -15.70 27.88 22.77
C PHE A 435 -14.93 27.61 21.48
N LEU A 436 -14.97 28.55 20.55
CA LEU A 436 -14.33 28.41 19.24
C LEU A 436 -13.25 29.46 19.05
N LYS A 437 -12.06 29.18 19.57
CA LYS A 437 -10.87 29.98 19.26
C LYS A 437 -10.14 29.38 18.07
N THR A 438 -10.53 29.76 16.87
CA THR A 438 -9.66 29.54 15.71
C THR A 438 -8.72 30.71 15.61
N ALA A 439 -7.40 30.47 15.63
CA ALA A 439 -6.49 31.39 14.97
C ALA A 439 -6.80 31.30 13.46
N GLU A 440 -7.87 31.95 12.99
CA GLU A 440 -7.91 32.37 11.59
C GLU A 440 -6.59 33.14 11.40
N HIS A 441 -5.79 32.75 10.39
CA HIS A 441 -4.49 33.37 10.16
C HIS A 441 -4.67 34.87 10.29
N ALA A 442 -4.11 35.46 11.35
CA ALA A 442 -4.09 36.90 11.47
C ALA A 442 -3.39 37.37 10.20
N ASP A 443 -4.16 37.99 9.31
CA ASP A 443 -3.64 38.49 8.05
C ASP A 443 -2.38 39.29 8.39
N PHE A 444 -1.26 39.02 7.71
CA PHE A 444 0.04 39.63 8.05
C PHE A 444 -0.03 41.17 8.06
N GLY A 445 -1.04 41.74 7.39
CA GLY A 445 -1.40 43.15 7.42
C GLY A 445 -1.93 43.70 8.75
N LEU A 446 -2.49 42.88 9.67
CA LEU A 446 -2.99 43.32 10.98
C LEU A 446 -1.86 43.85 11.87
N ASN A 447 -0.75 43.13 11.93
CA ASN A 447 0.44 43.59 12.67
C ASN A 447 1.02 44.86 12.05
N GLN A 448 1.14 44.94 10.71
CA GLN A 448 1.67 46.14 10.05
C GLN A 448 0.76 47.37 10.17
N LYS A 449 -0.56 47.16 10.23
CA LYS A 449 -1.56 48.23 10.38
C LYS A 449 -1.75 48.68 11.83
N ALA A 450 -1.55 47.81 12.82
CA ALA A 450 -1.57 48.19 14.23
C ALA A 450 -0.36 49.08 14.62
N TYR A 451 0.80 48.88 13.97
CA TYR A 451 2.00 49.70 14.23
C TYR A 451 1.97 51.09 13.56
N LYS A 452 1.22 51.25 12.45
CA LYS A 452 0.96 52.57 11.86
C LYS A 452 -0.35 53.07 12.46
N ARG A 453 -0.31 53.99 13.43
CA ARG A 453 -1.51 54.70 13.95
C ARG A 453 -2.25 55.45 12.82
N ARG A 454 -2.92 54.72 11.93
CA ARG A 454 -3.71 55.29 10.86
C ARG A 454 -5.15 55.42 11.32
N THR A 455 -5.78 56.47 10.84
CA THR A 455 -7.13 56.92 11.19
C THR A 455 -8.25 56.06 10.56
N ASP A 456 -7.89 54.95 9.91
CA ASP A 456 -8.77 54.05 9.14
C ASP A 456 -8.97 52.67 9.80
N VAL A 457 -8.51 52.48 11.04
CA VAL A 457 -8.74 51.22 11.79
C VAL A 457 -10.06 51.33 12.56
N GLU A 458 -11.17 51.04 11.88
CA GLU A 458 -12.47 50.82 12.53
C GLU A 458 -12.57 49.35 12.98
N ILE A 459 -12.62 49.13 14.29
CA ILE A 459 -12.80 47.79 14.91
C ILE A 459 -14.30 47.40 14.96
N ASN A 460 -15.21 48.30 14.56
CA ASN A 460 -16.66 48.13 14.70
C ASN A 460 -17.36 48.09 13.34
N GLU A 461 -17.96 46.94 13.01
CA GLU A 461 -19.10 46.60 12.12
C GLU A 461 -19.39 47.36 10.79
N PRO A 462 -20.00 46.67 9.79
CA PRO A 462 -19.71 46.86 8.38
C PRO A 462 -20.57 47.94 7.71
N GLY A 463 -19.91 48.91 7.08
CA GLY A 463 -20.54 49.89 6.18
C GLY A 463 -20.18 49.72 4.70
N GLU A 464 -19.05 49.10 4.36
CA GLU A 464 -18.57 49.07 2.97
C GLU A 464 -17.87 47.76 2.61
N ASN A 465 -18.04 47.35 1.34
CA ASN A 465 -17.59 46.10 0.73
C ASN A 465 -16.06 45.88 0.67
N THR A 466 -15.25 46.65 1.39
CA THR A 466 -13.79 46.55 1.33
C THR A 466 -13.16 46.83 2.67
N THR A 467 -13.16 45.84 3.56
CA THR A 467 -12.08 45.48 4.52
C THR A 467 -12.66 44.65 5.67
N VAL A 468 -12.62 43.33 5.53
CA VAL A 468 -12.98 42.41 6.62
C VAL A 468 -11.80 42.34 7.58
N VAL A 469 -11.83 43.12 8.67
CA VAL A 469 -10.84 43.06 9.75
C VAL A 469 -11.55 42.89 11.10
N SER A 470 -12.25 41.76 11.29
CA SER A 470 -12.56 41.20 12.62
C SER A 470 -12.95 39.73 12.50
N ASN A 471 -12.09 38.92 11.89
CA ASN A 471 -12.34 37.49 11.72
C ASN A 471 -11.48 36.63 12.66
N VAL A 472 -11.03 37.15 13.81
CA VAL A 472 -10.10 36.41 14.68
C VAL A 472 -10.80 35.38 15.57
N SER A 473 -12.13 35.48 15.76
CA SER A 473 -12.90 34.52 16.55
C SER A 473 -14.21 34.09 15.87
N ARG A 474 -14.67 32.87 16.19
CA ARG A 474 -16.01 32.35 15.81
C ARG A 474 -17.02 32.51 16.94
N THR A 475 -16.57 32.93 18.12
CA THR A 475 -17.40 33.19 19.31
C THR A 475 -16.86 34.40 20.04
N GLU A 476 -17.70 35.41 20.27
CA GLU A 476 -17.26 36.68 20.85
C GLU A 476 -18.24 37.16 21.93
N VAL A 477 -17.72 37.84 22.94
CA VAL A 477 -18.53 38.61 23.89
C VAL A 477 -18.11 40.06 23.74
N LEU A 478 -19.07 40.97 23.59
CA LEU A 478 -18.84 42.39 23.38
C LEU A 478 -19.44 43.20 24.53
N PHE A 479 -18.64 44.07 25.13
CA PHE A 479 -19.10 45.15 26.00
C PHE A 479 -19.18 46.43 25.19
N ASN A 480 -20.39 46.91 24.91
CA ASN A 480 -20.62 48.15 24.16
C ASN A 480 -19.88 48.15 22.79
N GLY A 481 -19.88 46.98 22.14
CA GLY A 481 -19.16 46.75 20.87
C GLY A 481 -17.67 46.39 21.01
N ALA A 482 -17.08 46.46 22.21
CA ALA A 482 -15.68 46.10 22.44
C ALA A 482 -15.53 44.62 22.83
N ALA A 483 -14.69 43.88 22.11
CA ALA A 483 -14.46 42.46 22.38
C ALA A 483 -13.83 42.23 23.76
N ALA A 484 -14.48 41.37 24.54
CA ALA A 484 -14.04 40.95 25.85
C ALA A 484 -12.95 39.89 25.79
N LEU A 485 -12.14 39.80 26.84
CA LEU A 485 -11.25 38.65 27.03
C LEU A 485 -12.04 37.49 27.66
N VAL A 486 -12.28 36.43 26.90
CA VAL A 486 -12.91 35.20 27.39
C VAL A 486 -11.93 34.44 28.31
N GLN A 487 -12.30 34.25 29.57
CA GLN A 487 -11.55 33.48 30.55
C GLN A 487 -11.96 31.99 30.53
N SER A 488 -13.25 31.72 30.48
CA SER A 488 -13.80 30.37 30.33
C SER A 488 -15.14 30.42 29.58
N TRP A 489 -15.50 29.31 28.95
CA TRP A 489 -16.74 29.18 28.20
C TRP A 489 -17.16 27.72 28.16
N THR A 490 -18.36 27.47 28.66
CA THR A 490 -19.05 26.17 28.72
C THR A 490 -20.42 26.31 28.05
N ASP A 491 -21.22 25.23 28.03
CA ASP A 491 -22.57 25.29 27.46
C ASP A 491 -23.54 26.15 28.30
N GLU A 492 -23.25 26.33 29.59
CA GLU A 492 -24.15 26.99 30.55
C GLU A 492 -23.58 28.29 31.15
N GLU A 493 -22.27 28.51 31.02
CA GLU A 493 -21.58 29.64 31.65
C GLU A 493 -20.45 30.17 30.78
N ILE A 494 -20.38 31.50 30.63
CA ILE A 494 -19.31 32.24 29.98
C ILE A 494 -18.73 33.24 30.97
N VAL A 495 -17.41 33.20 31.18
CA VAL A 495 -16.70 34.12 32.07
C VAL A 495 -15.77 34.97 31.23
N VAL A 496 -15.92 36.29 31.32
CA VAL A 496 -15.17 37.27 30.54
C VAL A 496 -14.61 38.39 31.40
N LYS A 497 -13.56 39.05 30.94
CA LYS A 497 -13.09 40.31 31.53
C LYS A 497 -13.55 41.51 30.71
N VAL A 498 -13.92 42.57 31.43
CA VAL A 498 -14.20 43.88 30.83
C VAL A 498 -12.93 44.40 30.13
N PRO A 499 -13.00 44.69 28.81
CA PRO A 499 -11.82 45.06 28.05
C PRO A 499 -11.32 46.45 28.43
N HIS A 500 -10.01 46.66 28.29
CA HIS A 500 -9.41 47.99 28.34
C HIS A 500 -9.78 48.77 27.08
N ARG A 501 -10.60 49.81 27.23
CA ARG A 501 -10.90 50.77 26.17
C ARG A 501 -10.89 52.18 26.75
N ASN A 502 -10.59 53.16 25.90
CA ASN A 502 -10.87 54.56 26.21
C ASN A 502 -12.40 54.72 26.33
N LEU A 503 -12.90 54.99 27.55
CA LEU A 503 -14.33 55.26 27.80
C LEU A 503 -14.81 56.58 27.15
N TYR A 504 -13.86 57.41 26.72
CA TYR A 504 -14.07 58.71 26.08
C TYR A 504 -13.24 58.80 24.79
N GLY A 505 -13.78 59.45 23.76
CA GLY A 505 -12.96 60.02 22.68
C GLY A 505 -12.59 59.13 21.48
N ILE A 506 -13.35 58.07 21.15
CA ILE A 506 -13.23 57.43 19.83
C ILE A 506 -14.61 57.40 19.17
N GLY A 507 -14.88 58.48 18.42
CA GLY A 507 -15.94 58.60 17.42
C GLY A 507 -15.34 58.91 16.06
N LYS A 508 -16.16 58.85 15.00
CA LYS A 508 -15.81 59.34 13.66
C LYS A 508 -15.20 60.75 13.76
N LYS A 509 -14.26 61.08 12.88
CA LYS A 509 -13.65 62.43 12.81
C LYS A 509 -14.77 63.49 12.69
N GLY A 510 -14.99 64.25 13.76
CA GLY A 510 -16.05 65.28 13.82
C GLY A 510 -17.21 64.97 14.79
N GLU A 511 -17.26 63.78 15.41
CA GLU A 511 -18.30 63.37 16.35
C GLU A 511 -17.69 63.03 17.72
N PHE A 512 -18.07 63.78 18.76
CA PHE A 512 -17.72 63.50 20.14
C PHE A 512 -18.80 62.61 20.75
N PHE A 513 -18.47 61.36 21.08
CA PHE A 513 -19.34 60.50 21.87
C PHE A 513 -19.05 60.74 23.35
N ASP A 514 -20.06 61.22 24.06
CA ASP A 514 -20.02 61.68 25.45
C ASP A 514 -19.98 60.53 26.47
N ASN A 515 -20.48 59.34 26.13
CA ASN A 515 -20.43 58.19 27.03
C ASN A 515 -20.43 56.84 26.28
N LEU A 516 -19.26 56.23 26.11
CA LEU A 516 -19.12 54.85 25.61
C LEU A 516 -19.06 53.81 26.74
N ALA A 517 -19.27 54.24 27.97
CA ALA A 517 -19.22 53.40 29.16
C ALA A 517 -20.51 52.58 29.33
N THR A 518 -21.66 53.03 28.82
CA THR A 518 -22.92 52.28 28.88
C THR A 518 -23.37 51.83 27.50
N GLY A 519 -23.78 50.58 27.38
CA GLY A 519 -24.25 49.98 26.14
C GLY A 519 -24.60 48.50 26.34
N PRO A 520 -24.82 47.74 25.27
CA PRO A 520 -25.24 46.34 25.40
C PRO A 520 -24.05 45.42 25.70
N LEU A 521 -24.28 44.44 26.57
CA LEU A 521 -23.49 43.22 26.66
C LEU A 521 -24.04 42.21 25.65
N VAL A 522 -23.21 41.77 24.72
CA VAL A 522 -23.63 40.93 23.59
C VAL A 522 -22.78 39.67 23.52
N VAL A 523 -23.41 38.52 23.32
CA VAL A 523 -22.73 37.26 22.98
C VAL A 523 -23.02 36.94 21.51
N ARG A 524 -21.98 36.64 20.73
CA ARG A 524 -22.08 36.35 19.30
C ARG A 524 -21.50 34.99 18.94
N ARG A 525 -22.15 34.27 18.04
CA ARG A 525 -21.63 33.05 17.39
C ARG A 525 -21.63 33.21 15.88
N GLY A 526 -20.48 33.03 15.27
CA GLY A 526 -20.25 33.21 13.84
C GLY A 526 -20.19 31.88 13.10
N SER A 527 -20.84 31.80 11.95
CA SER A 527 -20.68 30.70 11.00
C SER A 527 -20.80 31.18 9.55
N TRP A 528 -20.54 30.29 8.61
CA TRP A 528 -20.60 30.53 7.18
C TRP A 528 -21.43 29.44 6.51
N ASP A 529 -21.96 29.77 5.34
CA ASP A 529 -22.52 28.79 4.42
C ASP A 529 -21.51 28.53 3.30
N LEU A 530 -21.50 27.32 2.75
CA LEU A 530 -20.82 27.07 1.46
C LEU A 530 -21.54 27.86 0.35
N LEU A 531 -20.78 28.27 -0.66
CA LEU A 531 -21.35 28.89 -1.85
C LEU A 531 -22.10 27.82 -2.68
N PRO A 532 -23.06 28.21 -3.54
CA PRO A 532 -23.84 27.26 -4.35
C PRO A 532 -23.00 26.38 -5.27
N ASP A 533 -21.78 26.79 -5.61
CA ASP A 533 -20.81 26.04 -6.40
C ASP A 533 -19.97 25.05 -5.57
N GLY A 534 -20.25 24.93 -4.27
CA GLY A 534 -19.54 24.06 -3.33
C GLY A 534 -18.21 24.65 -2.82
N THR A 535 -17.84 25.86 -3.25
CA THR A 535 -16.63 26.52 -2.76
C THR A 535 -16.88 27.21 -1.41
N CYS A 536 -15.83 27.30 -0.60
CA CYS A 536 -15.88 28.00 0.67
C CYS A 536 -15.43 29.47 0.49
N CYS A 537 -16.12 30.47 1.04
CA CYS A 537 -17.36 30.44 1.79
C CYS A 537 -18.10 31.78 1.62
N SER A 538 -19.39 31.84 1.99
CA SER A 538 -20.12 33.13 2.11
C SER A 538 -19.39 34.08 3.07
N PRO A 539 -19.74 35.38 3.16
CA PRO A 539 -19.34 36.20 4.29
C PRO A 539 -19.79 35.60 5.63
N LYS A 540 -19.02 35.82 6.71
CA LYS A 540 -19.37 35.35 8.07
C LYS A 540 -20.68 36.01 8.49
N LYS A 541 -21.62 35.19 8.96
CA LYS A 541 -22.88 35.65 9.55
C LYS A 541 -22.86 35.37 11.04
N TRP A 542 -23.51 36.24 11.81
CA TRP A 542 -23.53 36.18 13.27
C TRP A 542 -24.93 35.91 13.80
N LEU A 543 -25.02 34.94 14.69
CA LEU A 543 -26.11 34.87 15.67
C LEU A 543 -25.73 35.78 16.84
N THR A 544 -26.51 36.82 17.06
CA THR A 544 -26.25 37.85 18.07
C THR A 544 -27.29 37.75 19.18
N LEU A 545 -26.83 37.61 20.42
CA LEU A 545 -27.63 37.52 21.62
C LEU A 545 -27.29 38.71 22.52
N GLU A 546 -28.25 39.60 22.74
CA GLU A 546 -28.09 40.70 23.69
C GLU A 546 -28.47 40.21 25.10
N ALA A 547 -27.53 40.31 26.04
CA ALA A 547 -27.77 39.97 27.44
C ALA A 547 -28.56 41.08 28.15
N GLY A 548 -28.26 42.34 27.83
CA GLY A 548 -28.84 43.53 28.44
C GLY A 548 -27.85 44.68 28.56
N PRO A 549 -28.24 45.80 29.19
CA PRO A 549 -27.37 46.95 29.38
C PRO A 549 -26.25 46.68 30.39
N PHE A 550 -25.03 47.12 30.08
CA PHE A 550 -23.87 47.03 30.95
C PHE A 550 -23.16 48.39 31.05
N THR A 551 -22.68 48.72 32.24
CA THR A 551 -21.94 49.95 32.50
C THR A 551 -20.50 49.65 32.91
N ILE A 552 -19.53 50.16 32.15
CA ILE A 552 -18.12 50.09 32.52
C ILE A 552 -17.82 51.24 33.47
N GLU A 553 -17.38 50.94 34.69
CA GLU A 553 -17.05 51.96 35.67
C GLU A 553 -15.74 52.65 35.30
N ALA A 554 -15.70 53.98 35.46
CA ALA A 554 -14.49 54.78 35.32
C ALA A 554 -13.52 54.60 36.52
N LYS A 555 -13.39 53.37 37.03
CA LYS A 555 -12.54 53.06 38.19
C LYS A 555 -11.14 52.74 37.69
N GLY A 556 -10.18 53.63 37.94
CA GLY A 556 -8.80 53.54 37.43
C GLY A 556 -8.54 54.30 36.14
N LEU A 557 -9.48 55.14 35.70
CA LEU A 557 -9.22 56.12 34.62
C LEU A 557 -8.57 57.39 35.19
N PRO A 558 -7.68 58.05 34.41
CA PRO A 558 -7.19 59.37 34.78
C PRO A 558 -8.36 60.35 34.89
N ASP A 559 -8.34 61.24 35.89
CA ASP A 559 -9.34 62.30 36.03
C ASP A 559 -9.23 63.33 34.87
N SER A 560 -10.16 64.28 34.80
CA SER A 560 -10.12 65.34 33.78
C SER A 560 -8.80 66.15 33.82
N GLY A 561 -8.15 66.24 34.98
CA GLY A 561 -6.86 66.91 35.18
C GLY A 561 -5.68 66.20 34.50
N TYR A 562 -5.80 64.92 34.15
CA TYR A 562 -4.80 64.22 33.33
C TYR A 562 -4.69 64.80 31.91
N TRP A 563 -5.80 65.29 31.35
CA TRP A 563 -5.83 65.87 30.00
C TRP A 563 -5.53 67.38 30.00
N ASP A 564 -5.71 68.04 31.14
CA ASP A 564 -5.38 69.46 31.32
C ASP A 564 -3.89 69.69 31.64
N ASN A 565 -3.16 68.67 32.11
CA ASN A 565 -1.73 68.76 32.42
C ASN A 565 -0.84 68.25 31.28
N ASN A 566 -0.29 69.19 30.52
CA ASN A 566 0.71 68.93 29.46
C ASN A 566 2.11 68.51 30.00
N ARG A 567 2.24 68.17 31.30
CA ARG A 567 3.45 67.64 31.93
C ARG A 567 3.09 66.73 33.12
N PRO A 568 3.42 65.42 33.09
CA PRO A 568 3.27 64.52 34.24
C PRO A 568 4.13 64.89 35.45
N ASP A 569 5.12 65.76 35.28
CA ASP A 569 6.20 66.03 36.24
C ASP A 569 6.13 67.46 36.85
N ALA A 570 5.08 68.23 36.58
CA ALA A 570 5.02 69.62 37.02
C ALA A 570 4.58 69.85 38.48
N SER A 571 4.20 68.81 39.24
CA SER A 571 3.72 68.98 40.62
C SER A 571 4.29 68.04 41.68
N THR A 572 5.30 67.22 41.38
CA THR A 572 6.04 66.49 42.42
C THR A 572 7.35 67.22 42.74
N ASN A 573 7.38 67.94 43.88
CA ASN A 573 8.65 68.22 44.55
C ASN A 573 9.16 66.92 45.17
N GLN A 574 9.88 66.10 44.39
CA GLN A 574 10.78 65.05 44.87
C GLN A 574 12.00 64.96 43.93
#